data_AF-A0A922SLP3-F1
#
_entry.id   AF-A0A922SLP3-F1
#
_cell.length_a   1.000
_cell.length_b   1.000
_cell.length_c   1.000
_cell.angle_alpha   90.00
_cell.angle_beta   90.00
_cell.angle_gamma   90.00
#
_symmetry.space_group_name_H-M   'P 1'
#
loop_
_entity.id
_entity.type
_entity.pdbx_description
1 polymer ?
#
loop_
_entity_poly.entity_id
_entity_poly.type
_entity_poly.pdbx_seq_one_letter_code
_entity_poly.pdbx_strand_id
1 'polypeptide(L)'
;PEKWERPDVLRCVRWVARTFGVCAPRKHLLPDTGRALLALTEDNWVQVCDGSEQSARIYHAYLRHAHAGATGQPPPEPLPEHQATTSAAPADYSEY
;
A
#
# COMPACT_ATOMS: atom_id res chain seq x y z
N PRO A 1 -5.51 -5.91 8.31
CA PRO A 1 -4.26 -5.66 9.06
C PRO A 1 -4.39 -5.67 10.59
N GLU A 2 -5.54 -5.32 11.17
CA GLU A 2 -5.69 -5.28 12.64
C GLU A 2 -5.47 -6.62 13.34
N LYS A 3 -5.81 -7.72 12.67
CA LYS A 3 -5.62 -9.10 13.15
C LYS A 3 -4.22 -9.66 12.91
N TRP A 4 -3.30 -8.87 12.35
CA TRP A 4 -1.95 -9.36 12.07
C TRP A 4 -1.13 -9.51 13.34
N GLU A 5 -0.50 -10.66 13.48
CA GLU A 5 0.49 -10.93 14.50
C GLU A 5 1.90 -10.62 13.99
N ARG A 6 2.88 -10.60 14.89
CA ARG A 6 4.28 -10.31 14.60
C ARG A 6 4.84 -11.01 13.34
N PRO A 7 4.64 -12.33 13.11
CA PRO A 7 5.14 -12.97 11.90
C PRO A 7 4.50 -12.42 10.61
N ASP A 8 3.22 -12.04 10.64
CA ASP A 8 2.52 -11.49 9.48
C ASP A 8 2.96 -10.06 9.20
N VAL A 9 3.17 -9.26 10.24
CA VAL A 9 3.78 -7.92 10.14
C VAL A 9 5.12 -8.04 9.43
N LEU A 10 6.02 -8.88 9.93
CA LEU A 10 7.36 -9.06 9.35
C LEU A 10 7.32 -9.58 7.91
N ARG A 11 6.39 -10.48 7.59
CA ARG A 11 6.20 -10.98 6.21
C ARG A 11 5.73 -9.86 5.29
N CYS A 12 4.79 -9.04 5.76
CA CYS A 12 4.24 -7.90 5.01
C CYS A 12 5.31 -6.85 4.68
N VAL A 13 6.02 -6.32 5.69
CA VAL A 13 7.07 -5.32 5.45
C VAL A 13 8.19 -5.85 4.56
N ARG A 14 8.59 -7.13 4.72
CA ARG A 14 9.58 -7.74 3.83
C ARG A 14 9.08 -7.86 2.39
N TRP A 15 7.81 -8.20 2.21
CA TRP A 15 7.20 -8.27 0.89
C TRP A 15 7.17 -6.88 0.25
N VAL A 16 6.68 -5.85 0.96
CA VAL A 16 6.64 -4.46 0.48
C VAL A 16 8.05 -3.94 0.13
N ALA A 17 9.05 -4.19 0.97
CA ALA A 17 10.45 -3.84 0.69
C ALA A 17 10.92 -4.39 -0.66
N ARG A 18 10.58 -5.66 -0.93
CA ARG A 18 10.95 -6.35 -2.17
C ARG A 18 10.14 -5.86 -3.36
N THR A 19 8.83 -5.66 -3.20
CA THR A 19 7.92 -5.27 -4.27
C THR A 19 8.21 -3.86 -4.77
N PHE A 20 8.48 -2.92 -3.85
CA PHE A 20 8.73 -1.52 -4.19
C PHE A 20 10.22 -1.14 -4.25
N GLY A 21 11.12 -2.07 -3.95
CA GLY A 21 12.57 -1.82 -3.94
C GLY A 21 13.01 -0.79 -2.89
N VAL A 22 12.30 -0.69 -1.77
CA VAL A 22 12.55 0.29 -0.70
C VAL A 22 13.37 -0.30 0.45
N CYS A 23 13.91 0.58 1.30
CA CYS A 23 14.68 0.16 2.48
C CYS A 23 13.81 -0.71 3.41
N ALA A 24 14.37 -1.83 3.86
CA ALA A 24 13.67 -2.74 4.75
C ALA A 24 13.68 -2.17 6.19
N PRO A 25 12.52 -2.02 6.85
CA PRO A 25 12.44 -1.50 8.20
C PRO A 25 13.14 -2.40 9.21
N ARG A 26 13.72 -1.79 10.25
CA ARG A 26 14.41 -2.50 11.33
C ARG A 26 13.43 -3.32 12.16
N LYS A 27 13.60 -4.65 12.15
CA LYS A 27 12.72 -5.62 12.83
C LYS A 27 12.51 -5.39 14.33
N HIS A 28 13.49 -4.78 15.00
CA HIS A 28 13.44 -4.50 16.45
C HIS A 28 12.70 -3.20 16.78
N LEU A 29 12.52 -2.30 15.81
CA LEU A 29 11.73 -1.07 15.96
C LEU A 29 10.29 -1.26 15.45
N LEU A 30 10.02 -2.38 14.79
CA LEU A 30 8.67 -2.70 14.31
C LEU A 30 7.81 -3.22 15.48
N PRO A 31 6.54 -2.79 15.54
CA PRO A 31 5.60 -3.27 16.53
C PRO A 31 5.18 -4.72 16.26
N ASP A 32 4.73 -5.38 17.32
CA ASP A 32 4.43 -6.81 17.31
C ASP A 32 3.01 -7.14 16.84
N THR A 33 2.17 -6.11 16.65
CA THR A 33 0.78 -6.27 16.23
C THR A 33 0.48 -5.33 15.07
N GLY A 34 -0.38 -5.78 14.16
CA GLY A 34 -0.82 -4.96 13.03
C GLY A 34 -1.62 -3.72 13.43
N ARG A 35 -2.30 -3.75 14.58
CA ARG A 35 -2.96 -2.56 15.12
C ARG A 35 -1.97 -1.47 15.52
N ALA A 36 -0.88 -1.84 16.19
CA ALA A 36 0.19 -0.89 16.53
C ALA A 36 0.95 -0.45 15.26
N LEU A 37 1.09 -1.33 14.27
CA LEU A 37 1.66 -0.99 12.96
C LEU A 37 0.85 0.10 12.23
N LEU A 38 -0.49 0.04 12.29
CA LEU A 38 -1.39 1.04 11.71
C LEU A 38 -1.38 2.37 12.47
N ALA A 39 -1.02 2.36 13.75
CA ALA A 39 -0.90 3.56 14.56
C ALA A 39 0.41 4.33 14.34
N LEU A 40 1.35 3.79 13.56
CA LEU A 40 2.60 4.47 13.25
C LEU A 40 2.36 5.63 12.28
N THR A 41 2.81 6.82 12.68
CA THR A 41 2.88 8.00 11.83
C THR A 41 4.05 7.91 10.84
N GLU A 42 4.07 8.77 9.83
CA GLU A 42 5.20 8.87 8.89
C GLU A 42 6.53 9.11 9.60
N ASP A 43 6.58 9.99 10.60
CA ASP A 43 7.80 10.24 11.38
C ASP A 43 8.34 8.97 12.06
N ASN A 44 7.45 8.13 12.60
CA ASN A 44 7.86 6.86 13.19
C ASN A 44 8.41 5.92 12.11
N TRP A 45 7.77 5.89 10.94
CA TRP A 45 8.27 5.10 9.80
C TRP A 45 9.64 5.58 9.32
N VAL A 46 9.92 6.88 9.34
CA VAL A 46 11.25 7.43 9.02
C VAL A 46 12.31 6.84 9.96
N GLN A 47 12.04 6.79 11.27
CA GLN A 47 12.96 6.20 12.24
C GLN A 47 13.17 4.69 12.01
N VAL A 48 12.10 3.96 11.69
CA VAL A 48 12.17 2.51 11.45
C VAL A 48 12.88 2.19 10.12
N CYS A 49 12.76 3.07 9.12
CA CYS A 49 13.36 2.98 7.79
C CYS A 49 14.73 3.68 7.66
N ASP A 50 15.48 3.80 8.76
CA ASP A 50 16.84 4.34 8.77
C ASP A 50 16.96 5.78 8.24
N GLY A 51 15.93 6.60 8.46
CA GLY A 51 15.88 7.98 7.98
C GLY A 51 15.33 8.14 6.55
N SER A 52 14.92 7.06 5.88
CA SER A 52 14.39 7.13 4.52
C SER A 52 12.92 7.59 4.50
N GLU A 53 12.70 8.88 4.21
CA GLU A 53 11.37 9.45 4.01
C GLU A 53 10.58 8.79 2.88
N GLN A 54 11.24 8.50 1.76
CA GLN A 54 10.58 7.84 0.62
C GLN A 54 10.04 6.46 1.01
N SER A 55 10.85 5.68 1.74
CA SER A 55 10.42 4.36 2.24
C SER A 55 9.25 4.53 3.21
N ALA A 56 9.34 5.48 4.14
CA ALA A 56 8.31 5.75 5.12
C ALA A 56 6.95 6.07 4.49
N ARG A 57 6.93 6.94 3.48
CA ARG A 57 5.72 7.29 2.72
C ARG A 57 5.11 6.07 2.03
N ILE A 58 5.93 5.20 1.42
CA ILE A 58 5.47 3.99 0.74
C ILE A 58 4.83 2.99 1.72
N TYR A 59 5.47 2.72 2.87
CA TYR A 59 4.90 1.83 3.88
C TYR A 59 3.61 2.38 4.46
N HIS A 60 3.58 3.67 4.79
CA HIS A 60 2.40 4.33 5.35
C HIS A 60 1.22 4.30 4.36
N ALA A 61 1.44 4.65 3.09
CA ALA A 61 0.43 4.60 2.04
C ALA A 61 -0.09 3.17 1.80
N TYR A 62 0.82 2.19 1.68
CA TYR A 62 0.46 0.79 1.47
C TYR A 62 -0.40 0.24 2.62
N LEU A 63 -0.03 0.54 3.87
CA LEU A 63 -0.78 0.06 5.04
C LEU A 63 -2.18 0.66 5.13
N ARG A 64 -2.36 1.94 4.80
CA ARG A 64 -3.69 2.56 4.73
C ARG A 64 -4.53 1.94 3.62
N HIS A 65 -3.94 1.69 2.45
CA HIS A 65 -4.61 1.00 1.35
C HIS A 65 -5.01 -0.43 1.74
N ALA A 66 -4.11 -1.19 2.38
CA ALA A 66 -4.38 -2.54 2.86
C ALA A 66 -5.41 -2.58 4.00
N HIS A 67 -5.47 -1.54 4.83
CA HIS A 67 -6.52 -1.39 5.85
C HIS A 67 -7.87 -1.12 5.22
N ALA A 68 -7.97 -0.13 4.32
CA ALA A 68 -9.18 0.19 3.58
C ALA A 68 -9.73 -1.04 2.83
N GLY A 69 -8.87 -1.76 2.09
CA GLY A 69 -9.30 -2.97 1.38
C GLY A 69 -9.78 -4.09 2.32
N ALA A 70 -9.20 -4.21 3.53
CA ALA A 70 -9.61 -5.22 4.50
C ALA A 70 -10.88 -4.85 5.28
N THR A 71 -11.18 -3.56 5.45
CA THR A 71 -12.43 -3.07 6.07
C THR A 71 -13.59 -3.02 5.07
N GLY A 72 -13.39 -3.45 3.83
CA GLY A 72 -14.40 -3.40 2.78
C GLY A 72 -14.65 -1.98 2.25
N GLN A 73 -13.75 -1.04 2.56
CA GLN A 73 -13.76 0.26 1.93
C GLN A 73 -13.22 0.08 0.51
N PRO A 74 -13.95 0.51 -0.53
CA PRO A 74 -13.51 0.34 -1.90
C PRO A 74 -12.11 0.95 -2.05
N PRO A 75 -11.19 0.29 -2.78
CA PRO A 75 -9.89 0.86 -3.08
C PRO A 75 -10.10 2.28 -3.65
N PRO A 76 -9.30 3.28 -3.23
CA PRO A 76 -9.44 4.63 -3.75
C PRO A 76 -9.42 4.59 -5.27
N GLU A 77 -10.36 5.28 -5.90
CA GLU A 77 -10.50 5.30 -7.36
C GLU A 77 -9.15 5.59 -8.03
N PRO A 78 -8.79 4.86 -9.09
CA PRO A 78 -7.56 5.12 -9.83
C PRO A 78 -7.57 6.58 -10.31
N LEU A 79 -6.43 7.25 -10.15
CA LEU A 79 -6.23 8.64 -10.58
C LEU A 79 -6.59 8.80 -12.07
N PRO A 80 -7.25 9.91 -12.46
CA PRO A 80 -7.74 10.15 -13.81
C PRO A 80 -6.65 10.32 -14.90
N GLU A 81 -5.36 10.20 -14.57
CA GLU A 81 -4.26 10.32 -15.55
C GLU A 81 -4.19 9.15 -16.56
N HIS A 82 -4.99 8.08 -16.36
CA HIS A 82 -5.13 6.98 -17.33
C HIS A 82 -6.38 7.07 -18.22
N GLN A 83 -7.16 8.17 -18.19
CA GLN A 83 -8.32 8.36 -19.08
C GLN A 83 -7.99 8.93 -20.47
N ALA A 84 -6.73 8.89 -20.90
CA ALA A 84 -6.37 9.26 -22.25
C ALA A 84 -6.32 8.02 -23.17
N THR A 85 -7.42 7.84 -23.91
CA THR A 85 -7.47 7.25 -25.26
C THR A 85 -7.52 5.72 -25.35
N THR A 86 -8.74 5.19 -25.48
CA THR A 86 -9.14 4.52 -26.74
C THR A 86 -10.65 4.73 -26.91
N SER A 87 -11.00 5.93 -27.37
CA SER A 87 -12.28 6.17 -28.01
C SER A 87 -12.12 5.78 -29.48
N ALA A 88 -12.80 4.72 -29.90
CA ALA A 88 -13.32 4.55 -31.26
C ALA A 88 -14.21 3.30 -31.31
N ALA A 89 -15.52 3.51 -31.16
CA ALA A 89 -16.47 2.72 -31.92
C ALA A 89 -16.24 2.96 -33.43
N PRO A 90 -16.49 1.99 -34.29
CA PRO A 90 -17.74 2.01 -35.05
C PRO A 90 -18.30 0.59 -35.20
N ALA A 91 -19.49 0.30 -35.68
CA ALA A 91 -20.68 1.06 -36.02
C ALA A 91 -21.77 -0.02 -36.11
N ASP A 92 -23.00 0.45 -36.00
CA ASP A 92 -24.19 -0.21 -36.51
C ASP A 92 -23.92 -0.84 -37.90
N TYR A 93 -24.21 -2.13 -38.04
CA TYR A 93 -24.53 -2.73 -39.33
C TYR A 93 -25.72 -3.65 -39.11
N SER A 94 -26.91 -3.05 -39.11
CA SER A 94 -28.09 -3.71 -39.67
C SER A 94 -27.96 -3.81 -41.21
N GLU A 95 -28.66 -4.80 -41.76
CA GLU A 95 -29.10 -4.91 -43.18
C GLU A 95 -28.27 -5.78 -44.13
N TYR A 96 -28.64 -7.07 -44.24
CA TYR A 96 -29.41 -7.61 -45.37
C TYR A 96 -30.05 -8.97 -45.02
#